data_AF-A0A0P0WIY4-F1
#
_entry.id   AF-A0A0P0WIY4-F1
#
_cell.length_a   1.000
_cell.length_b   1.000
_cell.length_c   1.000
_cell.angle_alpha   90.00
_cell.angle_beta   90.00
_cell.angle_gamma   90.00
#
_symmetry.space_group_name_H-M   'P 1'
#
loop_
_entity.id
_entity.type
_entity.pdbx_description
1 polymer ?
#
loop_
_entity_poly.entity_id
_entity_poly.type
_entity_poly.pdbx_seq_one_letter_code
_entity_poly.pdbx_strand_id
1 'polypeptide(L)'
;MIDMVSVIEELSGLTSRELGEMLKESENFVLQEKTEDGGTKQVDMEKLVSSLPLHLLAVCLELERGSDLAYVLRGMRFLHSLSELSARHTRLEQVYFFQYFTQASPFYPQIIHFFSFESRYALSILFLSSLYCFISLYCFCSLVL
;
A
#
# COMPACT_ATOMS: atom_id res chain seq x y z
N MET A 1 -0.76 -4.65 -17.57
CA MET A 1 0.09 -5.08 -16.44
C MET A 1 0.53 -3.81 -15.74
N ILE A 2 0.28 -3.65 -14.44
CA ILE A 2 0.71 -2.45 -13.71
C ILE A 2 2.19 -2.63 -13.41
N ASP A 3 3.01 -1.65 -13.80
CA ASP A 3 4.40 -1.58 -13.34
C ASP A 3 4.41 -1.11 -11.88
N MET A 4 4.37 -2.07 -10.97
CA MET A 4 4.31 -1.80 -9.53
C MET A 4 5.55 -1.06 -9.03
N VAL A 5 6.71 -1.25 -9.68
CA VAL A 5 7.93 -0.60 -9.25
C VAL A 5 7.83 0.89 -9.52
N SER A 6 7.61 1.27 -10.77
CA SER A 6 7.46 2.67 -11.17
C SER A 6 6.31 3.36 -10.44
N VAL A 7 5.16 2.70 -10.30
CA VAL A 7 4.00 3.29 -9.61
C VAL A 7 4.26 3.51 -8.12
N ILE A 8 4.92 2.58 -7.42
CA ILE A 8 5.30 2.82 -6.03
C ILE A 8 6.32 3.95 -5.95
N GLU A 9 7.34 3.98 -6.81
CA GLU A 9 8.35 5.03 -6.79
C GLU A 9 7.76 6.43 -6.97
N GLU A 10 6.80 6.58 -7.87
CA GLU A 10 6.09 7.84 -8.13
C GLU A 10 5.11 8.19 -7.01
N LEU A 11 4.19 7.29 -6.66
CA LEU A 11 3.05 7.62 -5.79
C LEU A 11 3.38 7.58 -4.30
N SER A 12 4.39 6.81 -3.88
CA SER A 12 4.81 6.76 -2.47
C SER A 12 5.43 8.06 -1.96
N GLY A 13 5.85 8.94 -2.87
CA GLY A 13 6.33 10.29 -2.56
C GLY A 13 5.21 11.23 -2.14
N LEU A 14 3.96 10.93 -2.52
CA LEU A 14 2.78 11.73 -2.23
C LEU A 14 2.26 11.49 -0.81
N THR A 15 1.76 12.56 -0.20
CA THR A 15 0.99 12.50 1.04
C THR A 15 -0.40 11.89 0.79
N SER A 16 -1.04 11.37 1.85
CA SER A 16 -2.43 10.90 1.78
C SER A 16 -3.39 11.97 1.27
N ARG A 17 -3.10 13.24 1.58
CA ARG A 17 -3.86 14.39 1.08
C ARG A 17 -3.69 14.61 -0.42
N GLU A 18 -2.46 14.67 -0.93
CA GLU A 18 -2.19 14.87 -2.36
C GLU A 18 -2.80 13.73 -3.19
N LEU A 19 -2.64 12.49 -2.72
CA LEU A 19 -3.24 11.32 -3.36
C LEU A 19 -4.78 11.40 -3.35
N GLY A 20 -5.37 11.88 -2.27
CA GLY A 20 -6.82 12.11 -2.16
C GLY A 20 -7.34 13.21 -3.08
N GLU A 21 -6.59 14.30 -3.24
CA GLU A 21 -6.91 15.37 -4.18
C GLU A 21 -6.88 14.84 -5.63
N MET A 22 -5.84 14.09 -6.00
CA MET A 22 -5.75 13.44 -7.32
C MET A 22 -6.89 12.44 -7.57
N LEU A 23 -7.26 11.64 -6.57
CA LEU A 23 -8.35 10.68 -6.68
C LEU A 23 -9.73 11.35 -6.77
N LYS A 24 -9.91 12.51 -6.14
CA LYS A 24 -11.14 13.31 -6.23
C LYS A 24 -11.34 13.89 -7.63
N GLU A 25 -10.26 14.25 -8.30
CA GLU A 25 -10.26 14.75 -9.69
C GLU A 25 -10.34 13.62 -10.72
N SER A 26 -10.03 12.39 -10.31
CA SER A 26 -10.07 11.24 -11.21
C SER A 26 -11.51 10.80 -11.53
N GLU A 27 -11.78 10.58 -12.81
CA GLU A 27 -12.96 9.82 -13.21
C GLU A 27 -12.66 8.32 -13.04
N ASN A 28 -13.49 7.62 -12.27
CA ASN A 28 -13.42 6.18 -12.07
C ASN A 28 -12.17 5.63 -11.37
N PHE A 29 -11.52 6.40 -10.48
CA PHE A 29 -10.39 5.89 -9.69
C PHE A 29 -9.14 5.57 -10.54
N VAL A 30 -9.02 6.22 -11.70
CA VAL A 30 -7.89 6.08 -12.60
C VAL A 30 -7.07 7.36 -12.59
N LEU A 31 -5.85 7.30 -12.06
CA LEU A 31 -4.91 8.43 -12.11
C LEU A 31 -4.27 8.47 -13.50
N GLN A 32 -4.28 9.65 -14.13
CA GLN A 32 -3.61 9.87 -15.40
C GLN A 32 -2.31 10.63 -15.14
N GLU A 33 -1.19 9.98 -15.44
CA GLU A 33 0.12 10.62 -15.47
C GLU A 33 0.51 10.87 -16.93
N LYS A 34 0.99 12.08 -17.24
CA LYS A 34 1.56 12.37 -18.56
C LYS A 34 2.99 11.88 -18.56
N THR A 35 3.33 10.97 -19.47
CA THR A 35 4.71 10.54 -19.67
C THR A 35 5.49 11.60 -20.43
N GLU A 36 6.82 11.62 -20.29
CA GLU A 36 7.70 12.58 -20.96
C GLU A 36 7.57 12.56 -22.50
N ASP A 37 7.17 11.43 -23.08
CA ASP A 37 6.93 11.26 -24.52
C ASP A 37 5.53 11.76 -24.98
N GLY A 38 4.82 12.49 -24.10
CA GLY A 38 3.47 12.99 -24.38
C GLY A 38 2.38 11.91 -24.33
N GLY A 39 2.73 10.68 -23.94
CA GLY A 39 1.77 9.62 -23.66
C GLY A 39 1.01 9.85 -22.36
N THR A 40 -0.06 9.07 -22.15
CA THR A 40 -0.78 9.04 -20.88
C THR A 40 -0.65 7.65 -20.26
N LYS A 41 -0.04 7.58 -19.08
CA LYS A 41 0.00 6.39 -18.25
C LYS A 41 -1.21 6.43 -17.33
N GLN A 42 -2.05 5.42 -17.44
CA GLN A 42 -3.23 5.27 -16.58
C GLN A 42 -2.91 4.29 -15.46
N VAL A 43 -3.06 4.74 -14.22
CA VAL A 43 -2.94 3.91 -13.04
C VAL A 43 -4.33 3.68 -12.46
N ASP A 44 -4.84 2.46 -12.66
CA ASP A 44 -6.07 2.00 -12.04
C ASP A 44 -5.79 1.75 -10.55
N MET A 45 -6.27 2.67 -9.70
CA MET A 45 -5.98 2.65 -8.27
C MET A 45 -6.66 1.50 -7.56
N GLU A 46 -7.79 1.00 -8.08
CA GLU A 46 -8.47 -0.18 -7.55
C GLU A 46 -7.63 -1.45 -7.78
N LYS A 47 -7.07 -1.60 -8.98
CA LYS A 47 -6.11 -2.68 -9.26
C LYS A 47 -4.80 -2.53 -8.50
N LEU A 48 -4.31 -1.30 -8.32
CA LEU A 48 -3.12 -1.04 -7.53
C LEU A 48 -3.32 -1.45 -6.07
N VAL A 49 -4.37 -0.94 -5.41
CA VAL A 49 -4.67 -1.24 -4.01
C VAL A 49 -4.90 -2.75 -3.79
N SER A 50 -5.52 -3.44 -4.74
CA SER A 50 -5.74 -4.88 -4.65
C SER A 50 -4.46 -5.71 -4.87
N SER A 51 -3.55 -5.30 -5.75
CA SER A 51 -2.33 -6.07 -6.04
C SER A 51 -1.14 -5.72 -5.15
N LEU A 52 -1.12 -4.53 -4.56
CA LEU A 52 0.03 -3.98 -3.84
C LEU A 52 0.43 -4.77 -2.59
N PRO A 53 -0.50 -5.20 -1.71
CA PRO A 53 -0.12 -6.02 -0.54
C PRO A 53 0.56 -7.33 -0.93
N LEU A 54 0.05 -8.01 -1.98
CA LEU A 54 0.62 -9.25 -2.48
C LEU A 54 1.99 -9.02 -3.14
N HIS A 55 2.13 -7.93 -3.90
CA HIS A 55 3.40 -7.57 -4.52
C HIS A 55 4.47 -7.33 -3.46
N LEU A 56 4.16 -6.54 -2.42
CA LEU A 56 5.09 -6.27 -1.33
C LEU A 56 5.42 -7.52 -0.53
N LEU A 57 4.45 -8.40 -0.31
CA LEU A 57 4.70 -9.70 0.31
C LEU A 57 5.66 -10.55 -0.53
N ALA A 58 5.45 -10.63 -1.85
CA ALA A 58 6.34 -11.38 -2.75
C ALA A 58 7.78 -10.83 -2.69
N VAL A 59 7.94 -9.50 -2.77
CA VAL A 59 9.25 -8.86 -2.63
C VAL A 59 9.88 -9.07 -1.25
N CYS A 60 9.08 -9.08 -0.17
CA CYS A 60 9.58 -9.42 1.17
C CYS A 60 10.07 -10.86 1.28
N LEU A 61 9.39 -11.81 0.63
CA LEU A 61 9.76 -13.23 0.65
C LEU A 61 11.03 -13.49 -0.18
N GLU A 62 11.28 -12.69 -1.22
CA GLU A 62 12.47 -12.75 -2.08
C GLU A 62 13.59 -11.81 -1.60
N LEU A 63 13.46 -11.20 -0.43
CA LEU A 63 14.38 -10.17 0.06
C LEU A 63 15.75 -10.74 0.40
N GLU A 64 16.64 -10.82 -0.59
CA GLU A 64 18.03 -11.24 -0.40
C GLU A 64 19.00 -10.05 -0.23
N ARG A 65 18.60 -8.82 -0.60
CA ARG A 65 19.50 -7.65 -0.69
C ARG A 65 18.85 -6.34 -0.23
N GLY A 66 19.66 -5.46 0.37
CA GLY A 66 19.19 -4.22 1.01
C GLY A 66 18.52 -3.18 0.09
N SER A 67 18.66 -3.26 -1.24
CA SER A 67 17.92 -2.42 -2.19
C SER A 67 16.42 -2.67 -2.12
N ASP A 68 16.07 -3.94 -1.93
CA ASP A 68 14.70 -4.41 -1.99
C ASP A 68 13.95 -3.97 -0.72
N LEU A 69 14.68 -3.69 0.36
CA LEU A 69 14.12 -3.18 1.60
C LEU A 69 13.63 -1.74 1.43
N ALA A 70 14.43 -0.87 0.83
CA ALA A 70 14.04 0.53 0.62
C ALA A 70 12.74 0.59 -0.20
N TYR A 71 12.64 -0.28 -1.20
CA TYR A 71 11.43 -0.48 -1.99
C TYR A 71 10.25 -0.96 -1.14
N VAL A 72 10.44 -2.01 -0.32
CA VAL A 72 9.40 -2.52 0.57
C VAL A 72 8.91 -1.45 1.54
N LEU A 73 9.81 -0.72 2.21
CA LEU A 73 9.44 0.34 3.14
C LEU A 73 8.67 1.47 2.46
N ARG A 74 9.09 1.83 1.25
CA ARG A 74 8.40 2.81 0.42
C ARG A 74 6.99 2.35 0.06
N GLY A 75 6.83 1.08 -0.33
CA GLY A 75 5.53 0.45 -0.55
C GLY A 75 4.67 0.39 0.71
N MET A 76 5.24 0.04 1.87
CA MET A 76 4.52 0.03 3.15
C MET A 76 4.03 1.42 3.57
N ARG A 77 4.84 2.46 3.35
CA ARG A 77 4.43 3.85 3.56
C ARG A 77 3.27 4.22 2.64
N PHE A 78 3.32 3.79 1.39
CA PHE A 78 2.25 4.03 0.43
C PHE A 78 0.95 3.30 0.81
N LEU A 79 1.04 2.05 1.24
CA LEU A 79 -0.08 1.29 1.82
C LEU A 79 -0.71 2.03 3.02
N HIS A 80 0.10 2.61 3.90
CA HIS A 80 -0.38 3.43 5.02
C HIS A 80 -1.14 4.67 4.52
N SER A 81 -0.60 5.42 3.55
CA SER A 81 -1.30 6.56 2.94
C SER A 81 -2.64 6.14 2.32
N LEU A 82 -2.69 4.99 1.67
CA LEU A 82 -3.93 4.41 1.12
C LEU A 82 -4.92 4.03 2.21
N SER A 83 -4.47 3.51 3.36
CA SER A 83 -5.33 3.21 4.52
C SER A 83 -5.96 4.46 5.11
N GLU A 84 -5.19 5.54 5.25
CA GLU A 84 -5.75 6.81 5.72
C GLU A 84 -6.78 7.35 4.73
N LEU A 85 -6.51 7.17 3.44
CA LEU A 85 -7.39 7.62 2.38
C LEU A 85 -8.66 6.76 2.27
N SER A 86 -8.57 5.46 2.57
CA SER A 86 -9.70 4.53 2.54
C SER A 86 -10.80 4.97 3.49
N ALA A 87 -10.45 5.48 4.67
CA ALA A 87 -11.39 6.02 5.65
C ALA A 87 -12.21 7.23 5.14
N ARG A 88 -11.80 7.86 4.02
CA ARG A 88 -12.47 9.02 3.42
C ARG A 88 -13.11 8.73 2.05
N HIS A 89 -12.84 7.56 1.47
CA HIS A 89 -13.30 7.19 0.13
C HIS A 89 -13.92 5.79 0.14
N THR A 90 -15.26 5.70 0.18
CA THR A 90 -16.01 4.44 0.31
C THR A 90 -15.62 3.37 -0.73
N ARG A 91 -15.31 3.76 -1.98
CA ARG A 91 -14.83 2.81 -2.99
C ARG A 91 -13.43 2.26 -2.67
N LEU A 92 -12.51 3.11 -2.21
CA LEU A 92 -11.18 2.67 -1.78
C LEU A 92 -11.29 1.82 -0.52
N GLU A 93 -12.16 2.19 0.41
CA GLU A 93 -12.47 1.42 1.61
C GLU A 93 -12.86 -0.01 1.29
N GLN A 94 -13.80 -0.22 0.35
CA GLN A 94 -14.26 -1.56 -0.03
C GLN A 94 -13.12 -2.40 -0.60
N VAL A 95 -12.34 -1.85 -1.52
CA VAL A 95 -11.22 -2.55 -2.17
C VAL A 95 -10.11 -2.86 -1.17
N TYR A 96 -9.75 -1.86 -0.36
CA TYR A 96 -8.73 -1.98 0.67
C TYR A 96 -9.13 -3.00 1.74
N PHE A 97 -10.33 -2.87 2.31
CA PHE A 97 -10.82 -3.80 3.32
C PHE A 97 -10.85 -5.24 2.81
N PHE A 98 -11.43 -5.47 1.63
CA PHE A 98 -11.53 -6.81 1.07
C PHE A 98 -10.16 -7.45 0.86
N GLN A 99 -9.21 -6.72 0.27
CA GLN A 99 -7.90 -7.24 -0.04
C GLN A 99 -7.06 -7.48 1.22
N TYR A 100 -7.00 -6.50 2.11
CA TYR A 100 -6.15 -6.59 3.29
C TYR A 100 -6.66 -7.60 4.31
N PHE A 101 -7.96 -7.60 4.58
CA PHE A 101 -8.55 -8.50 5.57
C PHE A 101 -8.47 -9.95 5.09
N THR A 102 -8.80 -10.20 3.82
CA THR A 102 -8.91 -11.57 3.30
C THR A 102 -7.55 -12.14 2.92
N GLN A 103 -6.69 -11.35 2.27
CA GLN A 103 -5.49 -11.87 1.63
C GLN A 103 -4.20 -11.51 2.35
N ALA A 104 -4.03 -10.27 2.82
CA ALA A 104 -2.77 -9.83 3.42
C ALA A 104 -2.63 -10.15 4.92
N SER A 105 -3.73 -10.08 5.67
CA SER A 105 -3.77 -10.26 7.13
C SER A 105 -3.10 -11.56 7.61
N PRO A 106 -3.30 -12.74 6.97
CA PRO A 106 -2.65 -13.97 7.40
C PRO A 106 -1.12 -13.96 7.29
N PHE A 107 -0.56 -13.16 6.38
CA PHE A 107 0.89 -13.07 6.15
C PHE A 107 1.57 -12.05 7.04
N TYR A 108 0.79 -11.15 7.64
CA TYR A 108 1.33 -10.07 8.44
C TYR A 108 2.24 -10.53 9.61
N PRO A 109 1.92 -11.59 10.37
CA PRO A 109 2.83 -12.14 11.38
C PRO A 109 4.17 -12.60 10.80
N GLN A 110 4.18 -13.12 9.56
CA GLN A 110 5.40 -13.57 8.88
C GLN A 110 6.27 -12.39 8.48
N ILE A 111 5.66 -11.30 8.01
CA ILE A 111 6.34 -10.04 7.72
C ILE A 111 6.98 -9.48 9.00
N ILE A 112 6.23 -9.34 10.11
CA ILE A 112 6.82 -8.91 11.40
C ILE A 112 8.00 -9.81 11.78
N HIS A 113 7.84 -11.13 11.69
CA HIS A 113 8.87 -12.08 12.08
C HIS A 113 10.14 -11.91 11.23
N PHE A 114 9.98 -11.75 9.91
CA PHE A 114 11.07 -11.48 8.99
C PHE A 114 11.83 -10.19 9.36
N PHE A 115 11.11 -9.10 9.57
CA PHE A 115 11.73 -7.83 9.96
C PHE A 115 12.34 -7.88 11.38
N SER A 116 11.74 -8.63 12.31
CA SER A 116 12.27 -8.80 13.68
C SER A 116 13.60 -9.54 13.74
N PHE A 117 13.89 -10.37 12.75
CA PHE A 117 15.17 -11.06 12.64
C PHE A 117 16.30 -10.09 12.28
N GLU A 118 16.04 -9.09 11.42
CA GLU A 118 17.02 -8.06 11.08
C GLU A 118 16.91 -6.85 12.03
N SER A 119 17.76 -6.82 13.06
CA SER A 119 17.89 -5.73 14.06
C SER A 119 17.95 -4.31 13.47
N ARG A 120 18.41 -4.18 12.21
CA ARG A 120 18.46 -2.91 11.46
C ARG A 120 17.09 -2.26 11.23
N TYR A 121 16.00 -2.99 11.46
CA TYR A 121 14.65 -2.62 11.06
C TYR A 121 13.69 -2.37 12.21
N ALA A 122 14.19 -2.11 13.42
CA ALA A 122 13.36 -1.82 14.60
C ALA A 122 12.27 -0.76 14.32
N LEU A 123 12.61 0.32 13.60
CA LEU A 123 11.64 1.37 13.27
C LEU A 123 10.56 0.89 12.29
N SER A 124 10.93 0.07 11.31
CA SER A 124 9.95 -0.48 10.35
C SER A 124 9.09 -1.57 10.98
N ILE A 125 9.59 -2.37 11.92
CA ILE A 125 8.76 -3.27 12.72
C ILE A 125 7.73 -2.48 13.52
N LEU A 126 8.15 -1.39 14.18
CA LEU A 126 7.22 -0.53 14.91
C LEU A 126 6.15 0.06 13.98
N PHE A 127 6.57 0.56 12.82
CA PHE A 127 5.64 1.08 11.81
C PHE A 127 4.68 0.02 11.30
N LEU A 128 5.19 -1.17 10.96
CA LEU A 128 4.38 -2.32 10.58
C LEU A 128 3.38 -2.63 11.68
N SER A 129 3.84 -2.80 12.93
CA SER A 129 3.02 -3.19 14.09
C SER A 129 1.89 -2.19 14.32
N SER A 130 2.19 -0.91 14.18
CA SER A 130 1.21 0.18 14.23
C SER A 130 0.20 0.08 13.10
N LEU A 131 0.66 -0.17 11.86
CA LEU A 131 -0.21 -0.29 10.70
C LEU A 131 -1.17 -1.48 10.83
N TYR A 132 -0.72 -2.65 11.28
CA TYR A 132 -1.62 -3.78 11.50
C TYR A 132 -2.57 -3.57 12.66
N CYS A 133 -2.10 -2.94 13.74
CA CYS A 133 -3.00 -2.59 14.84
C CYS A 133 -4.09 -1.61 14.35
N PHE A 134 -3.70 -0.62 13.55
CA PHE A 134 -4.62 0.35 12.94
C PHE A 134 -5.60 -0.32 11.98
N ILE A 135 -5.12 -1.17 11.05
CA ILE A 135 -5.97 -1.89 10.10
C ILE A 135 -6.89 -2.87 10.84
N SER A 136 -6.37 -3.63 11.81
CA SER A 136 -7.16 -4.59 12.60
C SER A 136 -8.23 -3.87 13.42
N LEU A 137 -7.89 -2.75 14.06
CA LEU A 137 -8.85 -1.93 14.81
C LEU A 137 -9.89 -1.29 13.88
N TYR A 138 -9.47 -0.72 12.75
CA TYR A 138 -10.37 -0.16 11.74
C TYR A 138 -11.32 -1.22 11.21
N CYS A 139 -10.79 -2.40 10.86
CA CYS A 139 -11.60 -3.53 10.39
C CYS A 139 -12.58 -4.01 11.45
N PHE A 140 -12.15 -4.09 12.72
CA PHE A 140 -13.02 -4.45 13.83
C PHE A 140 -14.15 -3.44 13.99
N CYS A 141 -13.86 -2.13 13.92
CA CYS A 141 -14.88 -1.08 13.97
C CYS A 141 -15.86 -1.18 12.78
N SER A 142 -15.37 -1.37 11.55
CA SER A 142 -16.23 -1.46 10.36
C SER A 142 -17.05 -2.76 10.27
N LEU A 143 -16.64 -3.84 10.95
CA LEU A 143 -17.41 -5.09 10.99
C LEU A 143 -18.50 -5.08 12.08
N VAL A 144 -18.34 -4.21 13.09
CA VAL A 144 -19.26 -4.07 14.24
C VAL A 144 -20.35 -3.01 13.99
N LEU A 145 -20.16 -2.14 13.00
CA LEU A 145 -21.12 -1.13 12.53
C LEU A 145 -21.91 -1.61 11.30
#